data_AF-A0AAV1Z8A4-F1
#
_entry.id   AF-A0AAV1Z8A4-F1
#
_cell.length_a   1.000
_cell.length_b   1.000
_cell.length_c   1.000
_cell.angle_alpha   90.00
_cell.angle_beta   90.00
_cell.angle_gamma   90.00
#
_symmetry.space_group_name_H-M   'P 1'
#
loop_
_entity.id
_entity.type
_entity.pdbx_description
1 polymer ?
#
loop_
_entity_poly.entity_id
_entity_poly.type
_entity_poly.pdbx_seq_one_letter_code
_entity_poly.pdbx_strand_id
1 'polypeptide(L)'
;MRSALLVFLLACVVVASVSADCGAFASCGEGACCAGPGYHRTCRPLSKDGMPCEPPHNGDQYQTACPCEEGLICSIIRRCQRA
;
A
#
# COMPACT_ATOMS: atom_id res chain seq x y z
N MET A 1 23.98 3.52 26.13
CA MET A 1 23.50 2.14 25.91
C MET A 1 21.97 2.04 25.94
N ARG A 2 21.28 2.60 26.96
CA ARG A 2 19.80 2.63 27.04
C ARG A 2 19.11 3.34 25.87
N SER A 3 19.65 4.47 25.39
CA SER A 3 19.05 5.22 24.27
C SER A 3 19.15 4.50 22.93
N ALA A 4 20.19 3.69 22.70
CA ALA A 4 20.35 2.92 21.46
C ALA A 4 19.32 1.79 21.35
N LEU A 5 18.95 1.17 22.48
CA LEU A 5 17.90 0.15 22.57
C LEU A 5 16.51 0.71 22.22
N LEU A 6 16.19 1.94 22.65
CA LEU A 6 14.93 2.60 22.33
C LEU A 6 14.80 2.89 20.83
N VAL A 7 15.87 3.37 20.20
CA VAL A 7 15.90 3.63 18.75
C VAL A 7 15.75 2.33 17.94
N PHE A 8 16.38 1.24 18.38
CA PHE A 8 16.24 -0.08 17.73
C PHE A 8 14.81 -0.64 17.84
N LEU A 9 14.15 -0.47 19.00
CA LEU A 9 12.77 -0.90 19.20
C LEU A 9 11.78 -0.10 18.32
N LEU A 10 11.99 1.22 18.19
CA LEU A 10 11.21 2.07 17.28
C LEU A 10 11.40 1.66 15.81
N ALA A 11 12.62 1.28 15.40
CA ALA A 11 12.90 0.84 14.03
C ALA A 11 12.22 -0.50 13.68
N CYS A 12 12.06 -1.42 14.63
CA CYS A 12 11.39 -2.70 14.40
C CYS A 12 9.87 -2.56 14.22
N VAL A 13 9.22 -1.57 14.86
CA VAL A 13 7.77 -1.34 14.72
C VAL A 13 7.40 -0.93 13.29
N VAL A 14 8.32 -0.25 12.58
CA VAL A 14 8.10 0.18 11.18
C VAL A 14 8.11 -1.01 10.20
N VAL A 15 8.70 -2.15 10.57
CA VAL A 15 8.81 -3.35 9.70
C VAL A 15 7.66 -4.35 9.94
N ALA A 16 6.88 -4.16 11.01
CA ALA A 16 5.73 -5.02 11.32
C ALA A 16 4.47 -4.63 10.51
N SER A 17 4.60 -4.35 9.21
CA SER A 17 3.46 -4.43 8.30
C SER A 17 3.19 -5.91 8.02
N VAL A 18 2.67 -6.61 9.03
CA VAL A 18 1.90 -7.81 8.80
C VAL A 18 0.86 -7.44 7.74
N SER A 19 0.87 -8.16 6.62
CA SER A 19 -0.11 -8.03 5.55
C SER A 19 -1.47 -8.40 6.13
N ALA A 20 -2.10 -7.45 6.81
CA ALA A 20 -3.39 -7.59 7.44
C ALA A 20 -4.42 -7.77 6.34
N ASP A 21 -5.31 -8.73 6.54
CA ASP A 21 -6.48 -8.88 5.68
C ASP A 21 -7.32 -7.60 5.75
N CYS A 22 -7.83 -7.16 4.61
CA CYS A 22 -8.59 -5.92 4.46
C CYS A 22 -9.86 -6.16 3.64
N GLY A 23 -10.82 -5.21 3.69
CA GLY A 23 -12.06 -5.34 2.92
C GLY A 23 -13.18 -4.44 3.45
N ALA A 24 -14.43 -4.90 3.31
CA ALA A 24 -15.63 -4.10 3.59
C ALA A 24 -15.71 -3.49 4.99
N PHE A 25 -15.03 -4.09 5.97
CA PHE A 25 -15.07 -3.66 7.38
C PHE A 25 -13.69 -3.28 7.93
N ALA A 26 -12.63 -3.38 7.12
CA ALA A 26 -11.25 -3.16 7.54
C ALA A 26 -10.52 -2.31 6.51
N SER A 27 -10.18 -1.08 6.89
CA SER A 27 -9.44 -0.11 6.07
C SER A 27 -7.94 -0.24 6.29
N CYS A 28 -7.16 0.00 5.24
CA CYS A 28 -5.72 0.14 5.35
C CYS A 28 -5.35 1.54 5.84
N GLY A 29 -4.18 1.67 6.48
CA GLY A 29 -3.65 2.97 6.89
C GLY A 29 -3.20 3.82 5.69
N GLU A 30 -2.85 5.07 5.96
CA GLU A 30 -2.31 5.99 4.95
C GLU A 30 -1.07 5.40 4.27
N GLY A 31 -0.95 5.64 2.95
CA GLY A 31 0.15 5.08 2.15
C GLY A 31 -0.01 3.60 1.79
N ALA A 32 -1.16 2.99 2.09
CA ALA A 32 -1.52 1.64 1.69
C ALA A 32 -2.93 1.59 1.07
N CYS A 33 -3.21 0.52 0.34
CA CYS A 33 -4.53 0.22 -0.20
C CYS A 33 -4.89 -1.25 0.05
N CYS A 34 -6.18 -1.57 -0.04
CA CYS A 34 -6.63 -2.95 0.04
C CYS A 34 -6.59 -3.62 -1.34
N ALA A 35 -5.66 -4.55 -1.55
CA ALA A 35 -5.47 -5.20 -2.86
C ALA A 35 -5.39 -6.73 -2.77
N GLY A 36 -6.07 -7.42 -3.69
CA GLY A 36 -5.97 -8.86 -3.87
C GLY A 36 -7.21 -9.49 -4.52
N PRO A 37 -7.12 -10.77 -4.90
CA PRO A 37 -8.21 -11.48 -5.56
C PRO A 37 -9.33 -11.84 -4.59
N GLY A 38 -10.57 -11.49 -4.93
CA GLY A 38 -11.78 -11.91 -4.20
C GLY A 38 -11.75 -11.50 -2.72
N TYR A 39 -11.85 -12.50 -1.84
CA TYR A 39 -11.82 -12.32 -0.38
C TYR A 39 -10.40 -12.39 0.21
N HIS A 40 -9.37 -12.65 -0.60
CA HIS A 40 -7.97 -12.73 -0.17
C HIS A 40 -7.25 -11.41 -0.42
N ARG A 41 -7.78 -10.34 0.16
CA ARG A 41 -7.19 -9.00 0.04
C ARG A 41 -6.35 -8.68 1.26
N THR A 42 -5.20 -8.08 1.02
CA THR A 42 -4.32 -7.63 2.08
C THR A 42 -3.98 -6.17 1.89
N CYS A 43 -3.61 -5.50 2.97
CA CYS A 43 -3.05 -4.16 2.86
C CYS A 43 -1.70 -4.22 2.15
N ARG A 44 -1.61 -3.51 1.03
CA ARG A 44 -0.38 -3.39 0.22
C ARG A 44 0.01 -1.90 0.13
N PRO A 45 1.30 -1.59 0.04
CA PRO A 45 1.73 -0.21 -0.13
C PRO A 45 1.25 0.36 -1.47
N LEU A 46 1.08 1.69 -1.54
CA LEU A 46 0.86 2.40 -2.80
C LEU A 46 1.95 2.08 -3.82
N SER A 47 1.58 2.08 -5.10
CA SER A 47 2.49 1.74 -6.19
C SER A 47 3.46 2.89 -6.47
N LYS A 48 4.74 2.54 -6.52
CA LYS A 48 5.86 3.46 -6.80
C LYS A 48 6.07 3.63 -8.30
N ASP A 49 6.93 4.57 -8.68
CA ASP A 49 7.35 4.79 -10.06
C ASP A 49 7.74 3.48 -10.79
N GLY A 50 7.21 3.28 -11.98
CA GLY A 50 7.39 2.08 -12.80
C GLY A 50 6.64 0.82 -12.34
N MET A 51 5.98 0.82 -11.19
CA MET A 51 5.23 -0.34 -10.68
C MET A 51 3.84 -0.47 -11.34
N PRO A 52 3.28 -1.69 -11.40
CA PRO A 52 1.88 -1.89 -11.81
C PRO A 52 0.91 -1.09 -10.94
N CYS A 53 -0.14 -0.56 -11.55
CA CYS A 53 -1.16 0.21 -10.84
C CYS A 53 -2.57 -0.05 -11.36
N GLU A 54 -3.54 0.19 -10.50
CA GLU A 54 -4.94 0.37 -10.89
C GLU A 54 -5.37 1.83 -10.72
N PRO A 55 -6.24 2.36 -11.59
CA PRO A 55 -6.80 3.68 -11.41
C PRO A 55 -7.60 3.76 -10.10
N PRO A 56 -7.51 4.88 -9.37
CA PRO A 56 -8.31 5.07 -8.17
C PRO A 56 -9.81 5.02 -8.50
N HIS A 57 -10.58 4.35 -7.64
CA HIS A 57 -12.04 4.28 -7.74
C HIS A 57 -12.67 4.33 -6.34
N ASN A 58 -13.99 4.57 -6.27
CA ASN A 58 -14.71 4.85 -5.03
C ASN A 58 -14.73 3.72 -3.97
N GLY A 59 -14.14 2.55 -4.25
CA GLY A 59 -14.28 1.36 -3.41
C GLY A 59 -13.07 1.03 -2.54
N ASP A 60 -11.92 1.70 -2.75
CA ASP A 60 -10.63 1.43 -2.11
C ASP A 60 -10.24 -0.08 -2.06
N GLN A 61 -10.77 -0.84 -3.02
CA GLN A 61 -10.65 -2.30 -3.12
C GLN A 61 -10.15 -2.66 -4.52
N TYR A 62 -8.86 -2.96 -4.59
CA TYR A 62 -8.15 -3.22 -5.84
C TYR A 62 -7.97 -4.72 -6.04
N GLN A 63 -7.91 -5.17 -7.29
CA GLN A 63 -7.83 -6.61 -7.60
C GLN A 63 -6.40 -7.12 -7.81
N THR A 64 -5.56 -6.27 -8.37
CA THR A 64 -4.24 -6.56 -8.94
C THR A 64 -3.14 -5.70 -8.32
N ALA A 65 -3.37 -4.40 -8.17
CA ALA A 65 -2.36 -3.46 -7.69
C ALA A 65 -2.99 -2.22 -7.03
N CYS A 66 -2.25 -1.60 -6.12
CA CYS A 66 -2.64 -0.33 -5.53
C CYS A 66 -2.57 0.82 -6.53
N PRO A 67 -3.26 1.95 -6.24
CA PRO A 67 -3.05 3.19 -6.97
C PRO A 67 -1.64 3.71 -6.70
N CYS A 68 -1.21 4.66 -7.54
CA CYS A 68 0.11 5.24 -7.41
C CYS A 68 0.23 6.11 -6.16
N GLU A 69 1.45 6.24 -5.63
CA GLU A 69 1.76 7.24 -4.61
C GLU A 69 1.53 8.67 -5.11
N GLU A 70 1.40 9.62 -4.18
CA GLU A 70 1.14 11.02 -4.52
C GLU A 70 2.17 11.58 -5.51
N GLY A 71 1.68 12.36 -6.48
CA GLY A 71 2.51 12.96 -7.53
C GLY A 71 2.80 12.05 -8.72
N LEU A 72 2.34 10.79 -8.71
CA LEU A 72 2.39 9.90 -9.86
C LEU A 72 1.00 9.67 -10.46
N ILE A 73 0.96 9.38 -11.75
CA ILE A 73 -0.25 9.01 -12.48
C ILE A 73 -0.17 7.55 -12.93
N CYS A 74 -1.32 6.86 -12.87
CA CYS A 74 -1.44 5.53 -13.44
C CYS A 74 -1.68 5.64 -14.95
N SER A 75 -0.67 5.35 -15.75
CA SER A 75 -0.70 5.46 -17.21
C SER A 75 -1.63 4.44 -17.88
N ILE A 76 -1.90 4.62 -19.18
CA ILE A 76 -2.70 3.70 -19.98
C ILE A 76 -2.13 2.27 -20.03
N ILE A 77 -0.80 2.12 -19.84
CA ILE A 77 -0.13 0.81 -19.76
C ILE A 77 -0.16 0.21 -18.35
N ARG A 78 -0.98 0.76 -17.44
CA ARG A 78 -1.12 0.31 -16.03
C ARG A 78 0.20 0.38 -15.26
N ARG A 79 0.97 1.45 -15.48
CA ARG A 79 2.24 1.72 -14.77
C ARG A 79 2.26 3.12 -14.19
N CYS A 80 2.77 3.27 -12.98
CA CYS A 80 2.98 4.58 -12.37
C CYS A 80 4.13 5.31 -13.05
N GLN A 81 3.93 6.59 -13.31
CA GLN A 81 4.95 7.50 -13.84
C GLN A 81 4.63 8.94 -13.44
N ARG A 82 5.60 9.84 -13.52
CA ARG A 82 5.34 11.28 -13.33
C ARG A 82 4.43 11.82 -14.43
N ALA A 83 3.51 12.69 -14.03
CA ALA A 83 2.62 13.41 -14.93
C ALA A 83 3.39 14.39 -15.83
#